data_AF-A0A1B9NWR9-F1
#
_entry.id   AF-A0A1B9NWR9-F1
#
_cell.length_a   1.000
_cell.length_b   1.000
_cell.length_c   1.000
_cell.angle_alpha   90.00
_cell.angle_beta   90.00
_cell.angle_gamma   90.00
#
_symmetry.space_group_name_H-M   'P 1'
#
loop_
_entity.id
_entity.type
_entity.pdbx_description
1 polymer ?
#
loop_
_entity_poly.entity_id
_entity_poly.type
_entity_poly.pdbx_seq_one_letter_code
_entity_poly.pdbx_strand_id
1 'polypeptide(L)'
;MKKSRFYALFLALISTASFADITATPDNEDICKEKYIKEVFDQQVQYSNPTNTAQVRRTAERHIDRSREIYSETNSFCSAFNYLKNEASDRLADDFNNAKAGESQFK
;
A
#
# COMPACT_ATOMS: atom_id res chain seq x y z
N MET A 1 54.70 30.19 -45.31
CA MET A 1 54.16 29.09 -46.16
C MET A 1 53.26 28.19 -45.31
N LYS A 2 51.97 28.09 -45.71
CA LYS A 2 51.03 26.93 -45.69
C LYS A 2 51.26 25.81 -44.65
N LYS A 3 50.39 25.63 -43.64
CA LYS A 3 49.06 24.92 -43.59
C LYS A 3 49.16 23.44 -43.16
N SER A 4 48.53 23.06 -42.03
CA SER A 4 47.54 21.96 -41.89
C SER A 4 47.24 21.70 -40.40
N ARG A 5 46.02 21.97 -39.90
CA ARG A 5 44.82 21.10 -39.79
C ARG A 5 44.88 20.17 -38.56
N PHE A 6 44.15 20.47 -37.47
CA PHE A 6 42.71 20.28 -37.20
C PHE A 6 42.33 18.87 -36.69
N TYR A 7 41.78 18.87 -35.46
CA TYR A 7 40.81 17.96 -34.82
C TYR A 7 41.18 16.51 -34.48
N ALA A 8 41.02 16.17 -33.20
CA ALA A 8 40.11 15.11 -32.72
C ALA A 8 39.91 15.30 -31.20
N LEU A 9 39.00 16.17 -30.77
CA LEU A 9 37.63 15.83 -30.35
C LEU A 9 37.60 14.84 -29.17
N PHE A 10 37.41 15.44 -27.99
CA PHE A 10 37.03 14.85 -26.72
C PHE A 10 35.95 13.77 -26.90
N LEU A 11 36.31 12.51 -26.64
CA LEU A 11 35.35 11.45 -26.34
C LEU A 11 34.90 11.59 -24.88
N ALA A 12 34.03 12.56 -24.63
CA ALA A 12 33.21 12.55 -23.42
C ALA A 12 32.08 11.55 -23.66
N LEU A 13 32.30 10.30 -23.24
CA LEU A 13 31.23 9.32 -23.06
C LEU A 13 30.35 9.82 -21.90
N ILE A 14 29.40 10.69 -22.24
CA ILE A 14 28.29 11.02 -21.35
C ILE A 14 27.40 9.77 -21.35
N SER A 15 27.66 8.87 -20.41
CA SER A 15 26.69 7.85 -20.02
C SER A 15 25.48 8.57 -19.44
N THR A 16 24.53 8.94 -20.30
CA THR A 16 23.19 9.28 -19.86
C THR A 16 22.57 7.98 -19.36
N ALA A 17 22.70 7.72 -18.06
CA ALA A 17 21.86 6.76 -17.39
C ALA A 17 20.42 7.26 -17.56
N SER A 18 19.68 6.67 -18.49
CA SER A 18 18.25 6.87 -18.60
C SER A 18 17.64 6.28 -17.34
N PHE A 19 17.40 7.11 -16.33
CA PHE A 19 16.48 6.77 -15.26
C PHE A 19 15.12 6.62 -15.93
N ALA A 20 14.73 5.37 -16.19
CA ALA A 20 13.35 5.08 -16.52
C ALA A 20 12.52 5.56 -15.32
N ASP A 21 11.82 6.66 -15.50
CA ASP A 21 10.81 7.12 -14.56
C ASP A 21 9.84 5.94 -14.40
N ILE A 22 9.82 5.32 -13.22
CA ILE A 22 8.87 4.28 -12.89
C ILE A 22 7.54 5.00 -12.80
N THR A 23 6.92 5.20 -13.97
CA THR A 23 5.58 5.71 -14.09
C THR A 23 4.69 4.65 -13.47
N ALA A 24 4.39 4.82 -12.17
CA ALA A 24 3.33 4.09 -11.53
C ALA A 24 2.09 4.34 -12.40
N THR A 25 1.61 3.30 -13.06
CA THR A 25 0.36 3.39 -13.81
C THR A 25 -0.71 3.93 -12.86
N PRO A 26 -1.61 4.82 -13.32
CA PRO A 26 -2.71 5.28 -12.49
C PRO A 26 -3.42 4.10 -11.84
N ASP A 27 -3.78 4.28 -10.56
CA ASP A 27 -4.53 3.31 -9.79
C ASP A 27 -5.77 2.84 -10.58
N ASN A 28 -5.89 1.53 -10.80
CA ASN A 28 -6.98 0.94 -11.56
C ASN A 28 -8.07 0.45 -10.60
N GLU A 29 -9.21 1.14 -10.61
CA GLU A 29 -10.34 0.89 -9.71
C GLU A 29 -10.87 -0.56 -9.78
N ASP A 30 -10.90 -1.19 -10.96
CA ASP A 30 -11.36 -2.58 -11.08
C ASP A 30 -10.39 -3.55 -10.40
N ILE A 31 -9.07 -3.35 -10.60
CA ILE A 31 -8.04 -4.14 -9.93
C ILE A 31 -8.08 -3.91 -8.42
N CYS A 32 -8.24 -2.66 -7.98
CA CYS A 32 -8.35 -2.34 -6.57
C CYS A 32 -9.60 -2.94 -5.94
N LYS A 33 -10.73 -2.99 -6.66
CA LYS A 33 -11.96 -3.62 -6.19
C LYS A 33 -11.77 -5.10 -5.90
N GLU A 34 -11.15 -5.84 -6.82
CA GLU A 34 -10.85 -7.26 -6.60
C GLU A 34 -9.97 -7.47 -5.38
N LYS A 35 -8.91 -6.67 -5.24
CA LYS A 35 -8.00 -6.72 -4.09
C LYS A 35 -8.69 -6.32 -2.79
N TYR A 36 -9.49 -5.27 -2.81
CA TYR A 36 -10.29 -4.80 -1.69
C TYR A 36 -11.23 -5.90 -1.18
N ILE A 37 -11.98 -6.56 -2.08
CA ILE A 37 -12.90 -7.64 -1.72
C ILE A 37 -12.15 -8.77 -1.02
N LYS A 38 -10.97 -9.15 -1.54
CA LYS A 38 -10.12 -10.16 -0.91
C LYS A 38 -9.71 -9.74 0.50
N GLU A 39 -9.21 -8.52 0.69
CA GLU A 39 -8.77 -8.06 2.01
C GLU A 39 -9.94 -7.94 3.01
N VAL A 40 -11.11 -7.47 2.58
CA VAL A 40 -12.33 -7.47 3.41
C VAL A 40 -12.71 -8.88 3.82
N PHE A 41 -12.62 -9.85 2.90
CA PHE A 41 -12.89 -11.24 3.22
C PHE A 41 -11.90 -11.80 4.24
N ASP A 42 -10.61 -11.49 4.11
CA ASP A 42 -9.58 -11.90 5.07
C ASP A 42 -9.86 -11.32 6.48
N GLN A 43 -10.28 -10.05 6.58
CA GLN A 43 -10.73 -9.46 7.85
C GLN A 43 -12.00 -10.14 8.39
N GLN A 44 -12.96 -10.48 7.52
CA GLN A 44 -14.19 -11.17 7.91
C GLN A 44 -13.89 -12.57 8.49
N VAL A 45 -12.90 -13.28 7.96
CA VAL A 45 -12.41 -14.54 8.53
C VAL A 45 -11.86 -14.31 9.94
N GLN A 46 -11.07 -13.26 10.16
CA GLN A 46 -10.56 -12.95 11.51
C GLN A 46 -11.66 -12.60 12.51
N TYR A 47 -12.67 -11.83 12.08
CA TYR A 47 -13.81 -11.45 12.90
C TYR A 47 -14.70 -12.64 13.26
N SER A 48 -14.97 -13.53 12.30
CA SER A 48 -15.92 -14.63 12.47
C SER A 48 -15.33 -15.84 13.19
N ASN A 49 -14.01 -15.97 13.27
CA ASN A 49 -13.37 -17.10 13.94
C ASN A 49 -13.55 -17.03 15.48
N PRO A 50 -14.30 -17.97 16.10
CA PRO A 50 -14.52 -17.96 17.55
C PRO A 50 -13.27 -18.33 18.36
N THR A 51 -12.24 -18.90 17.74
CA THR A 51 -10.97 -19.19 18.43
C THR A 51 -10.10 -17.95 18.58
N ASN A 52 -10.39 -16.86 17.85
CA ASN A 52 -9.68 -15.60 18.00
C ASN A 52 -10.13 -14.87 19.27
N THR A 53 -9.21 -14.11 19.87
CA THR A 53 -9.55 -13.28 21.02
C THR A 53 -10.61 -12.24 20.64
N ALA A 54 -11.41 -11.80 21.62
CA ALA A 54 -12.39 -10.74 21.38
C ALA A 54 -11.76 -9.47 20.82
N GLN A 55 -10.49 -9.20 21.18
CA GLN A 55 -9.75 -8.05 20.69
C GLN A 55 -9.42 -8.16 19.20
N VAL A 56 -8.87 -9.29 18.74
CA VAL A 56 -8.60 -9.54 17.31
C VAL A 56 -9.86 -9.38 16.48
N ARG A 57 -10.98 -9.96 16.96
CA ARG A 57 -12.26 -9.91 16.26
C ARG A 57 -12.76 -8.47 16.10
N ARG A 58 -12.74 -7.68 17.19
CA ARG A 58 -13.15 -6.26 17.14
C ARG A 58 -12.24 -5.40 16.28
N THR A 59 -10.93 -5.67 16.26
CA THR A 59 -10.00 -4.93 15.40
C THR A 59 -10.29 -5.22 13.92
N ALA A 60 -10.52 -6.48 13.56
CA ALA A 60 -10.89 -6.85 12.18
C ALA A 60 -12.21 -6.20 11.74
N GLU A 61 -13.22 -6.20 12.62
CA GLU A 61 -14.49 -5.48 12.40
C GLU A 61 -14.27 -3.98 12.14
N ARG A 62 -13.46 -3.31 12.97
CA ARG A 62 -13.13 -1.89 12.78
C ARG A 62 -12.44 -1.61 11.44
N HIS A 63 -11.56 -2.49 10.98
CA HIS A 63 -10.93 -2.34 9.66
C HIS A 63 -11.94 -2.48 8.52
N ILE A 64 -12.86 -3.43 8.61
CA ILE A 64 -13.95 -3.57 7.62
C ILE A 64 -14.77 -2.29 7.58
N ASP A 65 -15.21 -1.79 8.73
CA ASP A 65 -16.05 -0.60 8.82
C ASP A 65 -15.35 0.66 8.33
N ARG A 66 -14.10 0.91 8.75
CA ARG A 66 -13.35 2.09 8.31
C ARG A 66 -13.04 2.04 6.81
N SER A 67 -12.76 0.85 6.26
CA SER A 67 -12.52 0.73 4.82
C SER A 67 -13.77 1.03 3.98
N ARG A 68 -14.96 0.65 4.48
CA ARG A 68 -16.25 0.99 3.86
C ARG A 68 -16.56 2.49 3.95
N GLU A 69 -16.24 3.10 5.08
CA GLU A 69 -16.37 4.55 5.27
C GLU A 69 -15.50 5.32 4.27
N ILE A 70 -14.23 4.93 4.11
CA ILE A 70 -13.32 5.53 3.11
C ILE A 70 -13.87 5.37 1.70
N TYR A 71 -14.41 4.21 1.33
CA TYR A 71 -15.08 4.06 0.03
C TYR A 71 -16.28 5.00 -0.09
N SER A 72 -17.10 5.14 0.95
CA SER A 72 -18.24 6.07 0.95
C SER A 72 -17.81 7.54 0.83
N GLU A 73 -16.69 7.93 1.42
CA GLU A 73 -16.13 9.29 1.39
C GLU A 73 -15.49 9.62 0.03
N THR A 74 -14.78 8.65 -0.56
CA THR A 74 -13.91 8.87 -1.73
C THR A 74 -14.46 8.33 -3.04
N ASN A 75 -15.46 7.45 -2.96
CA ASN A 75 -15.96 6.64 -4.07
C ASN A 75 -14.86 5.88 -4.82
N SER A 76 -13.80 5.46 -4.12
CA SER A 76 -12.61 4.81 -4.68
C SER A 76 -12.27 3.52 -3.93
N PHE A 77 -12.29 2.40 -4.64
CA PHE A 77 -11.80 1.12 -4.13
C PHE A 77 -10.29 1.15 -3.90
N CYS A 78 -9.54 1.90 -4.70
CA CYS A 78 -8.10 2.05 -4.47
C CYS A 78 -7.81 2.75 -3.15
N SER A 79 -8.60 3.76 -2.77
CA SER A 79 -8.47 4.43 -1.47
C SER A 79 -8.81 3.49 -0.31
N ALA A 80 -9.93 2.76 -0.40
CA ALA A 80 -10.34 1.80 0.61
C ALA A 80 -9.36 0.60 0.73
N PHE A 81 -8.86 0.10 -0.40
CA PHE A 81 -7.83 -0.94 -0.45
C PHE A 81 -6.51 -0.44 0.13
N ASN A 82 -6.09 0.77 -0.23
CA ASN A 82 -4.86 1.36 0.30
C ASN A 82 -4.95 1.55 1.82
N TYR A 83 -6.12 1.83 2.39
CA TYR A 83 -6.29 1.77 3.84
C TYR A 83 -6.03 0.36 4.39
N LEU A 84 -6.66 -0.67 3.82
CA LEU A 84 -6.45 -2.06 4.27
C LEU A 84 -5.00 -2.55 4.05
N LYS A 85 -4.30 -2.00 3.04
CA LYS A 85 -2.92 -2.37 2.66
C LYS A 85 -1.84 -1.58 3.39
N ASN A 86 -2.02 -0.26 3.53
CA ASN A 86 -1.00 0.71 3.98
C ASN A 86 -1.36 1.39 5.30
N GLU A 87 -2.62 1.42 5.73
CA GLU A 87 -3.07 2.08 6.96
C GLU A 87 -3.82 1.11 7.89
N ALA A 88 -3.15 0.04 8.26
CA ALA A 88 -3.05 -0.10 9.69
C ALA A 88 -2.13 1.05 10.12
N SER A 89 -2.69 2.19 10.59
CA SER A 89 -1.86 3.25 11.21
C SER A 89 -0.89 2.57 12.17
N ASP A 90 0.34 3.06 12.38
CA ASP A 90 1.30 2.36 13.26
C ASP A 90 0.63 1.90 14.58
N ARG A 91 -0.28 2.71 15.12
CA ARG A 91 -1.14 2.35 16.25
C ARG A 91 -2.14 1.22 16.00
N LEU A 92 -2.86 1.21 14.88
CA LEU A 92 -3.80 0.13 14.54
C LEU A 92 -3.10 -1.16 14.10
N ALA A 93 -1.94 -1.06 13.45
CA ALA A 93 -1.08 -2.18 13.09
C ALA A 93 -0.50 -2.82 14.35
N ASP A 94 -0.01 -1.98 15.27
CA ASP A 94 0.40 -2.39 16.60
C ASP A 94 -0.78 -2.98 17.34
N ASP A 95 -1.96 -2.34 17.37
CA ASP A 95 -3.15 -2.89 18.01
C ASP A 95 -3.54 -4.25 17.43
N PHE A 96 -3.39 -4.47 16.11
CA PHE A 96 -3.64 -5.76 15.47
C PHE A 96 -2.57 -6.79 15.84
N ASN A 97 -1.29 -6.43 15.77
CA ASN A 97 -0.19 -7.32 16.13
C ASN A 97 -0.20 -7.68 17.61
N ASN A 98 -0.46 -6.70 18.47
CA ASN A 98 -0.66 -6.83 19.91
C ASN A 98 -1.90 -7.70 20.19
N ALA A 99 -3.03 -7.45 19.53
CA ALA A 99 -4.21 -8.30 19.65
C ALA A 99 -3.94 -9.74 19.24
N LYS A 100 -3.22 -9.94 18.14
CA LYS A 100 -2.78 -11.26 17.65
C LYS A 100 -1.84 -11.95 18.64
N ALA A 101 -1.02 -11.18 19.36
CA ALA A 101 -0.17 -11.64 20.45
C ALA A 101 -0.90 -11.80 21.81
N GLY A 102 -2.18 -11.40 21.88
CA GLY A 102 -2.99 -11.45 23.11
C GLY A 102 -2.80 -10.26 24.06
N GLU A 103 -2.12 -9.20 23.62
CA GLU A 103 -1.87 -7.99 24.40
C GLU A 103 -3.05 -7.00 24.32
N SER A 104 -3.34 -6.35 25.45
CA SER A 104 -4.38 -5.33 25.56
C SER A 104 -3.87 -4.00 25.02
N GLN A 105 -4.66 -3.38 24.13
CA GLN A 105 -4.45 -1.99 23.68
C GLN A 105 -4.71 -0.93 24.76
N PHE A 106 -5.31 -1.34 25.89
CA PHE A 106 -5.46 -0.53 27.09
C PHE A 106 -4.39 -0.96 28.09
N LYS A 107 -3.34 -0.15 28.23
CA LYS A 107 -2.38 -0.23 29.35
C LYS A 107 -2.93 0.51 30.56
#